data_AF-A0A4S4C964-F1
#
_entry.id   AF-A0A4S4C964-F1
#
_cell.length_a   1.000
_cell.length_b   1.000
_cell.length_c   1.000
_cell.angle_alpha   90.00
_cell.angle_beta   90.00
_cell.angle_gamma   90.00
#
_symmetry.space_group_name_H-M   'P 1'
#
loop_
_entity.id
_entity.type
_entity.pdbx_description
1 polymer ?
#
loop_
_entity_poly.entity_id
_entity_poly.type
_entity_poly.pdbx_seq_one_letter_code
_entity_poly.pdbx_strand_id
1 'polypeptide(L)'
;MPELLRDSLREVLYGPDGLTGLFSARGEGLLHTLHAFTVQQARTPPAPGLAAPAQVALHLRHTLEFTAAHLSDPHALLTDETDPWTWSPAGESAWRAELVKLAQAGQALYDALYLPLNLEARREAHGAVVFAATRAAVLRARLLILQATPEPPP
;
A
#
# COMPACT_ATOMS: atom_id res chain seq x y z
N MET A 1 14.59 -17.85 -1.98
CA MET A 1 14.63 -16.37 -2.23
C MET A 1 13.28 -15.79 -2.59
N PRO A 2 12.48 -16.37 -3.51
CA PRO A 2 11.09 -15.95 -3.72
C PRO A 2 10.22 -16.05 -2.46
N GLU A 3 10.52 -17.01 -1.57
CA GLU A 3 9.84 -17.12 -0.26
C GLU A 3 10.04 -15.87 0.59
N LEU A 4 11.26 -15.33 0.65
CA LEU A 4 11.55 -14.11 1.40
C LEU A 4 10.77 -12.91 0.88
N LEU A 5 10.63 -12.77 -0.45
CA LEU A 5 9.81 -11.70 -1.06
C LEU A 5 8.34 -11.86 -0.70
N ARG A 6 7.81 -13.09 -0.72
CA ARG A 6 6.43 -13.37 -0.31
C ARG A 6 6.20 -13.08 1.16
N ASP A 7 7.10 -13.51 2.02
CA ASP A 7 7.02 -13.26 3.46
C ASP A 7 7.11 -11.77 3.77
N SER A 8 8.05 -11.06 3.11
CA SER A 8 8.17 -9.60 3.23
C SER A 8 6.92 -8.88 2.74
N LEU A 9 6.36 -9.26 1.58
CA LEU A 9 5.12 -8.65 1.09
C LEU A 9 3.96 -8.89 2.06
N ARG A 10 3.82 -10.12 2.56
CA ARG A 10 2.78 -10.50 3.52
C ARG A 10 2.91 -9.69 4.81
N GLU A 11 4.11 -9.54 5.33
CA GLU A 11 4.39 -8.71 6.50
C GLU A 11 4.08 -7.23 6.23
N VAL A 12 4.39 -6.72 5.04
CA VAL A 12 4.06 -5.34 4.66
C VAL A 12 2.55 -5.11 4.64
N LEU A 13 1.80 -6.02 4.02
CA LEU A 13 0.35 -5.89 3.85
C LEU A 13 -0.41 -6.06 5.17
N TYR A 14 -0.05 -7.09 5.94
CA TYR A 14 -0.85 -7.56 7.09
C TYR A 14 -0.18 -7.30 8.45
N GLY A 15 1.09 -6.91 8.47
CA GLY A 15 1.90 -6.81 9.68
C GLY A 15 2.56 -8.15 10.02
N PRO A 16 3.49 -8.17 11.00
CA PRO A 16 4.20 -9.38 11.37
C PRO A 16 3.27 -10.38 12.06
N ASP A 17 3.52 -11.68 11.86
CA ASP A 17 2.86 -12.73 12.66
C ASP A 17 3.47 -12.88 14.07
N GLY A 18 4.62 -12.24 14.33
CA GLY A 18 5.42 -12.33 15.56
C GLY A 18 6.16 -11.03 15.92
N LEU A 19 7.18 -11.10 16.77
CA LEU A 19 7.82 -9.93 17.42
C LEU A 19 8.89 -9.19 16.59
N THR A 20 9.18 -9.60 15.36
CA THR A 20 10.26 -9.00 14.55
C THR A 20 9.74 -8.69 13.16
N GLY A 21 9.59 -7.40 12.87
CA GLY A 21 9.16 -6.89 11.57
C GLY A 21 9.18 -5.36 11.48
N LEU A 22 8.93 -4.82 10.29
CA LEU A 22 8.84 -3.36 10.03
C LEU A 22 7.71 -2.67 10.81
N PHE A 23 6.73 -3.44 11.30
CA PHE A 23 5.69 -2.98 12.21
C PHE A 23 5.89 -3.59 13.59
N SER A 24 5.70 -2.79 14.64
CA SER A 24 6.00 -3.19 16.02
C SER A 24 4.93 -4.09 16.65
N ALA A 25 3.75 -4.23 16.04
CA ALA A 25 2.66 -5.05 16.55
C ALA A 25 1.99 -5.88 15.46
N ARG A 26 1.56 -7.08 15.85
CA ARG A 26 0.88 -8.04 14.99
C ARG A 26 -0.42 -7.48 14.46
N GLY A 27 -0.67 -7.65 13.15
CA GLY A 27 -1.89 -7.18 12.50
C GLY A 27 -1.89 -5.69 12.15
N GLU A 28 -0.83 -4.94 12.45
CA GLU A 28 -0.74 -3.50 12.16
C GLU A 28 -0.07 -3.18 10.81
N GLY A 29 -0.24 -4.04 9.80
CA GLY A 29 0.30 -3.80 8.46
C GLY A 29 -0.31 -2.61 7.73
N LEU A 30 0.10 -2.43 6.47
CA LEU A 30 -0.39 -1.38 5.58
C LEU A 30 -1.92 -1.33 5.51
N LEU A 31 -2.57 -2.48 5.31
CA LEU A 31 -4.03 -2.53 5.13
C LEU A 31 -4.76 -2.10 6.40
N HIS A 32 -4.30 -2.56 7.56
CA HIS A 32 -4.85 -2.14 8.85
C HIS A 32 -4.64 -0.63 9.07
N THR A 33 -3.43 -0.14 8.81
CA THR A 33 -3.10 1.28 8.93
C THR A 33 -3.99 2.16 8.06
N LEU A 34 -4.22 1.77 6.80
CA LEU A 34 -5.08 2.51 5.90
C LEU A 34 -6.57 2.45 6.30
N HIS A 35 -7.02 1.32 6.82
CA HIS A 35 -8.39 1.18 7.36
C HIS A 35 -8.67 2.09 8.56
N ALA A 36 -7.65 2.49 9.31
CA ALA A 36 -7.80 3.37 10.45
C ALA A 36 -7.98 4.86 10.07
N PHE A 37 -7.72 5.24 8.81
CA PHE A 37 -8.03 6.59 8.34
C PHE A 37 -9.52 6.74 8.06
N THR A 38 -10.12 7.79 8.62
CA THR A 38 -11.41 8.31 8.12
C THR A 38 -11.24 8.86 6.71
N VAL A 39 -12.33 8.96 5.92
CA VAL A 39 -12.24 9.56 4.57
C VAL A 39 -11.69 10.98 4.61
N GLN A 40 -12.01 11.76 5.65
CA GLN A 40 -11.52 13.13 5.78
C GLN A 40 -10.01 13.18 5.99
N GLN A 41 -9.48 12.32 6.86
CA GLN A 41 -8.03 12.21 7.05
C GLN A 41 -7.35 11.67 5.79
N ALA A 42 -7.98 10.73 5.08
CA ALA A 42 -7.43 10.15 3.85
C ALA A 42 -7.29 11.20 2.72
N ARG A 43 -8.18 12.19 2.67
CA ARG A 43 -8.14 13.31 1.71
C ARG A 43 -7.16 14.42 2.10
N THR A 44 -6.79 14.51 3.37
CA THR A 44 -6.08 15.67 3.89
C THR A 44 -4.57 15.44 3.84
N PRO A 45 -3.82 16.21 3.02
CA PRO A 45 -2.37 16.09 2.97
C PRO A 45 -1.74 16.50 4.31
N PRO A 46 -0.61 15.89 4.71
CA PRO A 46 0.06 16.22 5.97
C PRO A 46 0.66 17.62 6.00
N ALA A 47 1.09 18.13 4.84
CA ALA A 47 1.56 19.49 4.62
C ALA A 47 1.35 19.87 3.14
N PRO A 48 1.37 21.16 2.78
CA PRO A 48 1.32 21.59 1.39
C PRO A 48 2.41 20.93 0.54
N GLY A 49 2.05 20.43 -0.64
CA GLY A 49 2.97 19.73 -1.56
C GLY A 49 3.27 18.27 -1.21
N LEU A 50 2.76 17.75 -0.09
CA LEU A 50 2.83 16.32 0.23
C LEU A 50 1.56 15.59 -0.20
N ALA A 51 1.70 14.33 -0.60
CA ALA A 51 0.58 13.49 -1.01
C ALA A 51 -0.35 13.17 0.17
N ALA A 52 -1.65 13.23 -0.06
CA ALA A 52 -2.66 12.75 0.88
C ALA A 52 -2.62 11.21 1.01
N PRO A 53 -3.03 10.63 2.15
CA PRO A 53 -3.03 9.16 2.31
C PRO A 53 -3.80 8.42 1.22
N ALA A 54 -4.90 8.99 0.71
CA ALA A 54 -5.66 8.45 -0.41
C ALA A 54 -4.82 8.35 -1.69
N GLN A 55 -4.05 9.39 -2.01
CA GLN A 55 -3.18 9.42 -3.18
C GLN A 55 -2.06 8.37 -3.05
N VAL A 56 -1.50 8.23 -1.85
CA VAL A 56 -0.51 7.19 -1.55
C VAL A 56 -1.10 5.79 -1.70
N ALA A 57 -2.33 5.56 -1.23
CA ALA A 57 -3.02 4.28 -1.34
C ALA A 57 -3.30 3.90 -2.81
N LEU A 58 -3.77 4.84 -3.63
CA LEU A 58 -4.00 4.61 -5.05
C LEU A 58 -2.68 4.33 -5.79
N HIS A 59 -1.64 5.11 -5.51
CA HIS A 59 -0.33 4.89 -6.12
C HIS A 59 0.29 3.54 -5.72
N LEU A 60 0.07 3.12 -4.47
CA LEU A 60 0.42 1.77 -4.01
C LEU A 60 -0.34 0.70 -4.79
N ARG A 61 -1.66 0.84 -4.93
CA ARG A 61 -2.47 -0.11 -5.70
C ARG A 61 -1.93 -0.24 -7.12
N HIS A 62 -1.76 0.88 -7.82
CA HIS A 62 -1.24 0.90 -9.19
C HIS A 62 0.11 0.23 -9.31
N THR A 63 1.03 0.49 -8.37
CA THR A 63 2.35 -0.15 -8.36
C THR A 63 2.23 -1.67 -8.20
N LEU A 64 1.38 -2.13 -7.27
CA LEU A 64 1.19 -3.55 -7.02
C LEU A 64 0.50 -4.26 -8.19
N GLU A 65 -0.56 -3.67 -8.76
CA GLU A 65 -1.27 -4.20 -9.94
C GLU A 65 -0.34 -4.28 -11.15
N PHE A 66 0.39 -3.20 -11.42
CA PHE A 66 1.30 -3.12 -12.55
C PHE A 66 2.43 -4.14 -12.43
N THR A 67 3.09 -4.21 -11.27
CA THR A 67 4.13 -5.21 -11.06
C THR A 67 3.58 -6.63 -11.16
N ALA A 68 2.42 -6.94 -10.56
CA ALA A 68 1.82 -8.27 -10.66
C ALA A 68 1.57 -8.68 -12.12
N ALA A 69 1.05 -7.75 -12.93
CA ALA A 69 0.82 -7.96 -14.36
C ALA A 69 2.15 -8.16 -15.12
N HIS A 70 3.13 -7.30 -14.88
CA HIS A 70 4.46 -7.35 -15.50
C HIS A 70 5.24 -8.63 -15.22
N LEU A 71 5.13 -9.17 -14.00
CA LEU A 71 5.76 -10.44 -13.65
C LEU A 71 5.20 -11.62 -14.48
N SER A 72 3.97 -11.49 -14.98
CA SER A 72 3.31 -12.49 -15.83
C SER A 72 3.52 -12.20 -17.32
N ASP A 73 3.45 -10.93 -17.71
CA ASP A 73 3.61 -10.42 -19.07
C ASP A 73 4.38 -9.09 -19.06
N PRO A 74 5.64 -9.05 -19.51
CA PRO A 74 6.47 -7.83 -19.55
C PRO A 74 5.92 -6.69 -20.41
N HIS A 75 4.88 -6.94 -21.22
CA HIS A 75 4.21 -5.94 -22.05
C HIS A 75 2.87 -5.50 -21.48
N ALA A 76 2.48 -5.99 -20.31
CA ALA A 76 1.23 -5.60 -19.68
C ALA A 76 1.23 -4.10 -19.36
N LEU A 77 0.07 -3.47 -19.55
CA LEU A 77 -0.14 -2.06 -19.21
C LEU A 77 -1.09 -1.96 -18.04
N LEU A 78 -0.93 -0.92 -17.24
CA LEU A 78 -1.92 -0.56 -16.23
C LEU A 78 -3.20 -0.13 -16.95
N THR A 79 -4.32 -0.75 -16.57
CA THR A 79 -5.64 -0.49 -17.19
C THR A 79 -6.39 0.66 -16.52
N ASP A 80 -5.96 1.05 -15.32
CA ASP A 80 -6.58 2.15 -14.59
C ASP A 80 -5.94 3.49 -14.97
N GLU A 81 -6.75 4.37 -15.55
CA GLU A 81 -6.36 5.70 -16.00
C GLU A 81 -6.38 6.76 -14.89
N THR A 82 -6.80 6.41 -13.68
CA THR A 82 -6.96 7.35 -12.57
C THR A 82 -5.61 7.90 -12.13
N ASP A 83 -5.35 9.19 -12.30
CA ASP A 83 -4.10 9.80 -11.85
C ASP A 83 -3.99 9.85 -10.30
N PRO A 84 -3.00 9.17 -9.69
CA PRO A 84 -2.83 9.18 -8.24
C PRO A 84 -2.59 10.56 -7.64
N TRP A 85 -2.04 11.51 -8.40
CA TRP A 85 -1.69 12.84 -7.89
C TRP A 85 -2.88 13.78 -7.77
N THR A 86 -3.95 13.51 -8.50
CA THR A 86 -5.17 14.32 -8.50
C THR A 86 -6.36 13.59 -7.89
N TRP A 87 -6.24 12.29 -7.63
CA TRP A 87 -7.31 11.49 -7.06
C TRP A 87 -7.66 11.88 -5.62
N SER A 88 -8.97 11.90 -5.36
CA SER A 88 -9.55 12.05 -4.03
C SER A 88 -10.84 11.24 -3.97
N PRO A 89 -11.06 10.39 -2.95
CA PRO A 89 -12.25 9.57 -2.87
C PRO A 89 -13.48 10.48 -2.72
N ALA A 90 -14.58 10.23 -3.45
CA ALA A 90 -15.80 11.05 -3.38
C ALA A 90 -16.59 10.90 -2.05
N GLY A 91 -16.35 9.83 -1.29
CA GLY A 91 -16.93 9.60 0.03
C GLY A 91 -16.42 8.31 0.67
N GLU A 92 -17.00 7.92 1.80
CA GLU A 92 -16.66 6.70 2.55
C GLU A 92 -16.75 5.43 1.69
N SER A 93 -17.77 5.31 0.84
CA SER A 93 -17.93 4.16 -0.06
C SER A 93 -16.79 4.06 -1.07
N ALA A 94 -16.40 5.19 -1.70
CA ALA A 94 -15.28 5.25 -2.63
C ALA A 94 -13.95 4.92 -1.91
N TRP A 95 -13.78 5.38 -0.67
CA TRP A 95 -12.60 5.05 0.12
C TRP A 95 -12.51 3.55 0.43
N ARG A 96 -13.60 2.96 0.92
CA ARG A 96 -13.65 1.51 1.19
C ARG A 96 -13.43 0.68 -0.08
N ALA A 97 -14.00 1.11 -1.21
CA ALA A 97 -13.78 0.44 -2.49
C ALA A 97 -12.30 0.46 -2.89
N GLU A 98 -11.60 1.58 -2.68
CA GLU A 98 -10.16 1.66 -2.93
C GLU A 98 -9.36 0.73 -2.02
N LEU A 99 -9.70 0.64 -0.73
CA LEU A 99 -9.04 -0.29 0.20
C LEU A 99 -9.19 -1.76 -0.22
N VAL A 100 -10.37 -2.14 -0.71
CA VAL A 100 -10.62 -3.49 -1.24
C VAL A 100 -9.76 -3.74 -2.47
N LYS A 101 -9.71 -2.80 -3.42
CA LYS A 101 -8.87 -2.94 -4.62
C LYS A 101 -7.38 -3.01 -4.27
N LEU A 102 -6.92 -2.23 -3.29
CA LEU A 102 -5.54 -2.30 -2.82
C LEU A 102 -5.21 -3.68 -2.22
N ALA A 103 -6.12 -4.26 -1.44
CA ALA A 103 -5.94 -5.62 -0.93
C ALA A 103 -5.89 -6.67 -2.05
N GLN A 104 -6.74 -6.53 -3.07
CA GLN A 104 -6.72 -7.38 -4.27
C GLN A 104 -5.41 -7.24 -5.05
N ALA A 105 -4.89 -6.03 -5.20
CA ALA A 105 -3.60 -5.77 -5.85
C ALA A 105 -2.43 -6.41 -5.07
N GLY A 106 -2.45 -6.32 -3.74
CA GLY A 106 -1.48 -7.00 -2.88
C GLY A 106 -1.54 -8.52 -3.05
N GLN A 107 -2.74 -9.09 -3.12
CA GLN A 107 -2.93 -10.52 -3.39
C GLN A 107 -2.44 -10.90 -4.79
N ALA A 108 -2.74 -10.11 -5.81
CA ALA A 108 -2.30 -10.37 -7.18
C ALA A 108 -0.76 -10.40 -7.28
N LEU A 109 -0.07 -9.47 -6.61
CA LEU A 109 1.38 -9.51 -6.54
C LEU A 109 1.87 -10.75 -5.78
N TYR A 110 1.26 -11.07 -4.65
CA TYR A 110 1.61 -12.27 -3.87
C TYR A 110 1.50 -13.54 -4.70
N ASP A 111 0.44 -13.68 -5.49
CA ASP A 111 0.22 -14.82 -6.39
C ASP A 111 1.25 -14.83 -7.54
N ALA A 112 1.55 -13.67 -8.12
CA ALA A 112 2.57 -13.53 -9.17
C ALA A 112 3.99 -13.94 -8.69
N LEU A 113 4.28 -13.83 -7.39
CA LEU A 113 5.55 -14.30 -6.80
C LEU A 113 5.70 -15.83 -6.78
N TYR A 114 4.68 -16.61 -7.16
CA TYR A 114 4.79 -18.06 -7.39
C TYR A 114 5.24 -18.42 -8.80
N LEU A 115 5.28 -17.47 -9.74
CA LEU A 115 5.76 -17.70 -11.09
C LEU A 115 7.29 -17.98 -11.10
N PRO A 116 7.80 -18.65 -12.16
CA PRO A 116 9.24 -18.83 -12.34
C PRO A 116 9.90 -17.50 -12.76
N LEU A 117 10.26 -16.69 -11.77
CA LEU A 117 10.83 -15.36 -12.00
C LEU A 117 12.30 -15.40 -12.44
N ASN A 118 12.61 -14.72 -13.54
CA ASN A 118 13.99 -14.45 -13.95
C ASN A 118 14.66 -13.41 -13.01
N LEU A 119 15.91 -13.00 -13.30
CA LEU A 119 16.62 -12.03 -12.45
C LEU A 119 15.97 -10.63 -12.46
N GLU A 120 15.51 -10.18 -13.62
CA GLU A 120 14.90 -8.86 -13.79
C GLU A 120 13.56 -8.77 -13.07
N ALA A 121 12.68 -9.75 -13.30
CA ALA A 121 11.40 -9.89 -12.61
C ALA A 121 11.57 -9.94 -11.08
N ARG A 122 12.62 -10.61 -10.57
CA ARG A 122 12.93 -10.60 -9.13
C ARG A 122 13.33 -9.22 -8.61
N ARG A 123 14.07 -8.43 -9.39
CA ARG A 123 14.46 -7.06 -9.01
C ARG A 123 13.25 -6.13 -8.99
N GLU A 124 12.38 -6.26 -9.98
CA GLU A 124 11.12 -5.51 -10.06
C GLU A 124 10.22 -5.83 -8.86
N ALA A 125 9.99 -7.12 -8.59
CA ALA A 125 9.25 -7.59 -7.42
C ALA A 125 9.83 -7.03 -6.10
N HIS A 126 11.15 -7.10 -5.94
CA HIS A 126 11.82 -6.53 -4.77
C HIS A 126 11.61 -5.02 -4.67
N GLY A 127 11.72 -4.28 -5.78
CA GLY A 127 11.44 -2.84 -5.83
C GLY A 127 10.01 -2.51 -5.38
N ALA A 128 9.01 -3.26 -5.84
CA ALA A 128 7.62 -3.09 -5.43
C ALA A 128 7.42 -3.36 -3.92
N VAL A 129 8.06 -4.40 -3.37
CA VAL A 129 7.98 -4.70 -1.93
C VAL A 129 8.64 -3.60 -1.08
N VAL A 130 9.83 -3.13 -1.45
CA VAL A 130 10.51 -2.04 -0.75
C VAL A 130 9.71 -0.74 -0.83
N PHE A 131 9.13 -0.46 -1.99
CA PHE A 131 8.24 0.67 -2.17
C PHE A 131 7.02 0.58 -1.25
N ALA A 132 6.35 -0.58 -1.23
CA ALA A 132 5.20 -0.81 -0.36
C ALA A 132 5.55 -0.64 1.14
N ALA A 133 6.67 -1.21 1.58
CA ALA A 133 7.20 -1.06 2.93
C ALA A 133 7.42 0.42 3.30
N THR A 134 8.06 1.18 2.39
CA THR A 134 8.36 2.60 2.60
C THR A 134 7.08 3.41 2.76
N ARG A 135 6.08 3.19 1.89
CA ARG A 135 4.81 3.91 1.98
C ARG A 135 4.01 3.52 3.21
N ALA A 136 4.03 2.24 3.60
CA ALA A 136 3.35 1.80 4.80
C ALA A 136 3.92 2.45 6.07
N ALA A 137 5.25 2.58 6.17
CA ALA A 137 5.89 3.29 7.28
C ALA A 137 5.48 4.77 7.33
N VAL A 138 5.46 5.46 6.18
CA VAL A 138 5.01 6.87 6.07
C VAL A 138 3.56 7.03 6.52
N LEU A 139 2.67 6.15 6.05
CA LEU A 139 1.25 6.17 6.40
C LEU A 139 1.04 5.89 7.90
N ARG A 140 1.78 4.93 8.45
CA ARG A 140 1.70 4.60 9.88
C ARG A 140 2.15 5.77 10.74
N ALA A 141 3.29 6.38 10.42
CA ALA A 141 3.77 7.57 11.13
C ALA A 141 2.73 8.70 11.08
N ARG A 142 2.10 8.93 9.92
CA ARG A 142 1.03 9.93 9.79
C ARG A 142 -0.17 9.61 10.67
N LEU A 143 -0.64 8.36 10.69
CA LEU A 143 -1.77 7.95 11.51
C LEU A 143 -1.49 8.20 13.01
N LEU A 144 -0.29 7.83 13.47
CA LEU A 144 0.12 8.05 14.86
C LEU A 144 0.15 9.54 15.23
N ILE A 145 0.63 10.41 14.34
CA ILE A 145 0.61 11.87 14.55
C ILE A 145 -0.83 12.39 14.69
N LEU A 146 -1.74 11.92 13.84
CA LEU A 146 -3.15 12.31 13.91
C LEU A 146 -3.81 11.85 15.21
N GLN A 147 -3.46 10.67 15.72
CA GLN A 147 -3.99 10.14 16.99
C GLN A 147 -3.39 10.83 18.23
N ALA A 148 -2.17 11.34 18.13
CA ALA A 148 -1.50 12.05 19.22
C ALA A 148 -1.90 13.53 19.32
N THR A 149 -2.55 14.09 18.30
CA THR A 149 -2.99 15.49 18.29
C THR A 149 -4.38 15.60 18.91
N PRO A 150 -4.55 16.21 20.10
CA PRO A 150 -5.88 16.39 20.69
C PRO A 150 -6.74 17.30 19.82
N GLU A 151 -8.03 17.00 19.73
CA GLU A 151 -9.02 17.84 19.04
C GLU A 151 -9.01 19.25 19.69
N PRO A 152 -8.91 20.35 18.91
CA PRO A 152 -9.01 21.67 19.49
C PRO A 152 -10.39 21.82 20.15
N PRO A 153 -10.49 22.47 21.32
CA PRO A 153 -11.79 22.69 21.95
C PRO A 153 -12.72 23.50 21.03
N PRO A 154 -14.05 23.25 21.10
CA PRO A 154 -15.05 23.87 20.25
C PRO A 154 -15.14 25.40 20.41
#